data_AF-A0A6G4HHW3-F1
#
_entry.id   AF-A0A6G4HHW3-F1
#
_cell.length_a   1.000
_cell.length_b   1.000
_cell.length_c   1.000
_cell.angle_alpha   90.00
_cell.angle_beta   90.00
_cell.angle_gamma   90.00
#
_symmetry.space_group_name_H-M   'P 1'
#
loop_
_entity.id
_entity.type
_entity.pdbx_description
1 polymer ?
#
loop_
_entity_poly.entity_id
_entity_poly.type
_entity_poly.pdbx_seq_one_letter_code
_entity_poly.pdbx_strand_id
1 'polypeptide(L)'
;MSKLNPEKLSVEFRDGVTGTEPILGRRYTLTHSDITAELFLTIGLTYAYDKIDVMRDEVLGEWIEKEKNYLFHVYLHVDGNNPIVTGVRNHIFRRELPLALEAIRYGDRKFFISHPKLDNSPIIVHFISSYPSFNRIEKWGTFSDYSLKKR
;
A
#
# COMPACT_ATOMS: atom_id res chain seq x y z
N MET A 1 9.99 6.08 13.35
CA MET A 1 9.13 5.22 12.53
C MET A 1 8.43 4.25 13.44
N SER A 2 7.10 4.27 13.45
CA SER A 2 6.28 3.24 14.07
C SER A 2 6.59 1.91 13.36
N LYS A 3 6.80 0.85 14.14
CA LYS A 3 6.89 -0.52 13.60
C LYS A 3 5.50 -1.09 13.53
N LEU A 4 5.23 -1.94 12.53
CA LEU A 4 3.97 -2.66 12.47
C LEU A 4 3.73 -3.47 13.76
N ASN A 5 2.54 -3.33 14.35
CA ASN A 5 2.02 -4.25 15.34
C ASN A 5 1.05 -5.22 14.63
N PRO A 6 1.42 -6.50 14.43
CA PRO A 6 0.57 -7.49 13.78
C PRO A 6 -0.82 -7.66 14.41
N GLU A 7 -0.95 -7.46 15.72
CA GLU A 7 -2.22 -7.61 16.44
C GLU A 7 -3.23 -6.51 16.09
N LYS A 8 -2.77 -5.39 15.52
CA LYS A 8 -3.60 -4.28 15.06
C LYS A 8 -3.87 -4.29 13.55
N LEU A 9 -3.45 -5.35 12.86
CA LEU A 9 -3.70 -5.51 11.43
C LEU A 9 -4.82 -6.52 11.19
N SER A 10 -5.92 -6.05 10.61
CA SER A 10 -6.99 -6.91 10.09
C SER A 10 -6.85 -7.07 8.58
N VAL A 11 -7.02 -8.30 8.08
CA VAL A 11 -6.92 -8.62 6.65
C VAL A 11 -8.23 -9.22 6.16
N GLU A 12 -8.79 -8.64 5.11
CA GLU A 12 -10.00 -9.09 4.43
C GLU A 12 -9.67 -9.47 2.97
N PHE A 13 -10.15 -10.61 2.50
CA PHE A 13 -10.05 -11.04 1.11
C PHE A 13 -11.43 -10.95 0.44
N ARG A 14 -11.48 -10.39 -0.77
CA ARG A 14 -12.71 -10.19 -1.56
C ARG A 14 -12.58 -10.76 -2.97
N ASP A 15 -13.71 -10.81 -3.69
CA ASP A 15 -13.78 -11.10 -5.12
C ASP A 15 -13.11 -12.42 -5.55
N GLY A 16 -13.12 -13.43 -4.67
CA GLY A 16 -12.49 -14.72 -4.93
C GLY A 16 -10.96 -14.72 -4.88
N VAL A 17 -10.33 -13.62 -4.45
CA VAL A 17 -8.89 -13.59 -4.16
C VAL A 17 -8.62 -14.49 -2.96
N THR A 18 -7.58 -15.31 -3.09
CA THR A 18 -7.10 -16.20 -2.04
C THR A 18 -5.78 -15.67 -1.47
N GLY A 19 -5.30 -16.30 -0.40
CA GLY A 19 -4.00 -15.98 0.18
C GLY A 19 -2.79 -16.34 -0.71
N THR A 20 -2.99 -16.83 -1.93
CA THR A 20 -1.91 -17.14 -2.89
C THR A 20 -2.24 -16.71 -4.31
N GLU A 21 -3.48 -16.78 -4.77
CA GLU A 21 -3.88 -16.42 -6.14
C GLU A 21 -4.98 -15.36 -6.21
N PRO A 22 -5.06 -14.56 -7.30
CA PRO A 22 -4.13 -14.49 -8.44
C PRO A 22 -3.02 -13.44 -8.25
N ILE A 23 -1.85 -13.57 -8.88
CA ILE A 23 -0.86 -12.47 -8.91
C ILE A 23 -1.44 -11.22 -9.59
N LEU A 24 -1.93 -11.38 -10.82
CA LEU A 24 -2.44 -10.27 -11.63
C LEU A 24 -3.90 -9.96 -11.33
N GLY A 25 -4.22 -8.67 -11.37
CA GLY A 25 -5.52 -8.16 -10.96
C GLY A 25 -5.68 -8.06 -9.44
N ARG A 26 -4.74 -8.56 -8.64
CA ARG A 26 -4.75 -8.37 -7.18
C ARG A 26 -4.47 -6.91 -6.83
N ARG A 27 -5.44 -6.32 -6.13
CA ARG A 27 -5.45 -4.95 -5.64
C ARG A 27 -5.54 -4.93 -4.12
N TYR A 28 -4.91 -3.93 -3.54
CA TYR A 28 -4.77 -3.71 -2.12
C TYR A 28 -5.35 -2.35 -1.77
N THR A 29 -6.19 -2.31 -0.74
CA THR A 29 -6.72 -1.08 -0.14
C THR A 29 -6.41 -1.14 1.34
N LEU A 30 -5.42 -0.38 1.79
CA LEU A 30 -5.07 -0.26 3.19
C LEU A 30 -5.64 1.05 3.75
N THR A 31 -6.46 0.94 4.78
CA THR A 31 -7.01 2.08 5.55
C THR A 31 -6.58 1.98 6.99
N HIS A 32 -6.77 3.04 7.76
CA HIS A 32 -6.39 3.08 9.17
C HIS A 32 -7.39 3.87 10.01
N SER A 33 -7.37 3.62 11.32
CA SER A 33 -8.14 4.37 12.31
C SER A 33 -7.19 5.23 13.14
N ASP A 34 -7.35 6.55 13.07
CA ASP A 34 -6.58 7.49 13.91
C ASP A 34 -6.84 7.32 15.41
N ILE A 35 -8.02 6.80 15.77
CA ILE A 35 -8.45 6.64 17.17
C ILE A 35 -7.83 5.38 17.79
N THR A 36 -7.90 4.24 17.09
CA THR A 36 -7.47 2.94 17.61
C THR A 36 -6.05 2.55 17.17
N ALA A 37 -5.51 3.27 16.19
CA ALA A 37 -4.28 2.94 15.46
C ALA A 37 -4.31 1.54 14.82
N GLU A 38 -5.51 1.07 14.46
CA GLU A 38 -5.71 -0.17 13.72
C GLU A 38 -5.53 0.05 12.22
N LEU A 39 -5.05 -1.00 11.55
CA LEU A 39 -4.84 -1.06 10.11
C LEU A 39 -5.80 -2.11 9.53
N PHE A 40 -6.46 -1.75 8.43
CA PHE A 40 -7.40 -2.61 7.73
C PHE A 40 -6.94 -2.78 6.29
N LEU A 41 -6.45 -3.99 5.96
CA LEU A 41 -6.01 -4.34 4.63
C LEU A 41 -7.09 -5.15 3.92
N THR A 42 -7.66 -4.60 2.85
CA THR A 42 -8.54 -5.34 1.95
C THR A 42 -7.79 -5.74 0.69
N ILE A 43 -7.88 -7.01 0.30
CA ILE A 43 -7.23 -7.57 -0.88
C ILE A 43 -8.31 -8.16 -1.80
N GLY A 44 -8.42 -7.64 -3.03
CA GLY A 44 -9.49 -8.02 -3.96
C GLY A 44 -9.06 -7.88 -5.42
N LEU A 45 -10.01 -8.11 -6.35
CA LEU A 45 -9.80 -7.81 -7.77
C LEU A 45 -10.15 -6.35 -8.11
N THR A 46 -10.84 -5.69 -7.19
CA THR A 46 -11.17 -4.28 -7.22
C THR A 46 -10.66 -3.60 -5.95
N TYR A 47 -10.41 -2.28 -6.01
CA TYR A 47 -10.18 -1.52 -4.78
C TYR A 47 -11.46 -1.52 -3.95
N ALA A 48 -11.31 -1.55 -2.62
CA ALA A 48 -12.44 -1.50 -1.70
C ALA A 48 -12.99 -0.07 -1.61
N TYR A 49 -13.63 0.40 -2.68
CA TYR A 49 -14.15 1.78 -2.77
C TYR A 49 -15.19 2.09 -1.68
N ASP A 50 -15.87 1.08 -1.14
CA ASP A 50 -16.76 1.20 0.03
C ASP A 50 -16.03 1.54 1.34
N LYS A 51 -14.71 1.35 1.38
CA LYS A 51 -13.84 1.67 2.53
C LYS A 51 -13.05 2.96 2.37
N ILE A 52 -13.06 3.54 1.17
CA ILE A 52 -12.39 4.81 0.88
C ILE A 52 -13.32 5.95 1.31
N ASP A 53 -12.78 6.87 2.10
CA ASP A 53 -13.53 8.03 2.58
C ASP A 53 -13.16 9.31 1.81
N VAL A 54 -13.73 10.44 2.24
CA VAL A 54 -13.46 11.74 1.63
C VAL A 54 -12.07 12.30 1.97
N MET A 55 -11.44 11.82 3.05
CA MET A 55 -10.10 12.27 3.46
C MET A 55 -9.01 11.67 2.59
N ARG A 56 -9.30 10.54 1.92
CA ARG A 56 -8.40 9.89 0.98
C ARG A 56 -7.06 9.48 1.60
N ASP A 57 -7.11 9.02 2.85
CA ASP A 57 -5.95 8.60 3.63
C ASP A 57 -5.59 7.11 3.43
N GLU A 58 -6.21 6.45 2.46
CA GLU A 58 -5.88 5.08 2.07
C GLU A 58 -4.55 4.98 1.31
N VAL A 59 -3.94 3.80 1.39
CA VAL A 59 -2.86 3.37 0.49
C VAL A 59 -3.42 2.33 -0.47
N LEU A 60 -3.44 2.66 -1.75
CA LEU A 60 -3.85 1.74 -2.81
C LEU A 60 -2.62 1.10 -3.44
N GLY A 61 -2.70 -0.20 -3.73
CA GLY A 61 -1.62 -0.92 -4.39
C GLY A 61 -2.12 -1.94 -5.41
N GLU A 62 -1.36 -2.19 -6.47
CA GLU A 62 -1.65 -3.26 -7.43
C GLU A 62 -0.39 -3.87 -8.05
N TRP A 63 -0.50 -5.14 -8.45
CA TRP A 63 0.53 -5.82 -9.23
C TRP A 63 0.35 -5.56 -10.71
N ILE A 64 1.43 -5.11 -11.36
CA ILE A 64 1.48 -4.87 -12.80
C ILE A 64 2.55 -5.79 -13.41
N GLU A 65 2.19 -6.47 -14.50
CA GLU A 65 3.16 -7.19 -15.34
C GLU A 65 3.80 -6.24 -16.34
N LYS A 66 5.12 -6.23 -16.41
CA LYS A 66 5.90 -5.53 -17.43
C LYS A 66 7.04 -6.41 -17.89
N GLU A 67 7.07 -6.72 -19.20
CA GLU A 67 8.16 -7.47 -19.83
C GLU A 67 8.49 -8.80 -19.11
N LYS A 68 7.45 -9.56 -18.73
CA LYS A 68 7.55 -10.83 -17.97
C LYS A 68 8.11 -10.71 -16.55
N ASN A 69 8.23 -9.49 -16.03
CA ASN A 69 8.51 -9.19 -14.63
C ASN A 69 7.29 -8.52 -13.99
N TYR A 70 7.30 -8.44 -12.66
CA TYR A 70 6.27 -7.75 -11.91
C TYR A 70 6.83 -6.50 -11.24
N LEU A 71 6.01 -5.45 -11.18
CA LEU A 71 6.22 -4.30 -10.32
C LEU A 71 4.98 -4.11 -9.45
N PHE A 72 5.18 -3.54 -8.28
CA PHE A 72 4.10 -3.14 -7.40
C PHE A 72 3.88 -1.64 -7.53
N HIS A 73 2.69 -1.22 -7.93
CA HIS A 73 2.37 0.19 -8.08
C HIS A 73 1.49 0.64 -6.92
N VAL A 74 1.91 1.69 -6.23
CA VAL A 74 1.19 2.31 -5.13
C VAL A 74 0.64 3.66 -5.56
N TYR A 75 -0.60 3.96 -5.18
CA TYR A 75 -1.23 5.26 -5.42
C TYR A 75 -1.59 5.93 -4.11
N LEU A 76 -1.19 7.19 -3.96
CA LEU A 76 -1.43 8.01 -2.77
C LEU A 76 -2.04 9.35 -3.19
N HIS A 77 -3.21 9.68 -2.66
CA HIS A 77 -3.84 10.98 -2.91
C HIS A 77 -3.39 12.00 -1.87
N VAL A 78 -2.51 12.90 -2.27
CA VAL A 78 -1.86 13.84 -1.34
C VAL A 78 -2.44 15.25 -1.37
N ASP A 79 -3.45 15.50 -2.20
CA ASP A 79 -4.11 16.80 -2.27
C ASP A 79 -4.70 17.20 -0.92
N GLY A 80 -4.48 18.45 -0.54
CA GLY A 80 -5.23 19.17 0.49
C GLY A 80 -5.91 20.40 -0.12
N ASN A 81 -6.62 21.15 0.73
CA ASN A 81 -7.39 22.32 0.28
C ASN A 81 -6.53 23.49 -0.25
N ASN A 82 -5.21 23.45 -0.04
CA ASN A 82 -4.26 24.43 -0.55
C ASN A 82 -2.83 23.83 -0.60
N PRO A 83 -1.86 24.46 -1.30
CA PRO A 83 -0.51 23.91 -1.44
C PRO A 83 0.23 23.65 -0.11
N ILE A 84 -0.02 24.45 0.93
CA ILE A 84 0.62 24.27 2.25
C ILE A 84 0.12 22.97 2.89
N VAL A 85 -1.20 22.76 2.88
CA VAL A 85 -1.83 21.55 3.40
C VAL A 85 -1.44 20.31 2.58
N THR A 86 -1.40 20.42 1.25
CA THR A 86 -0.87 19.36 0.36
C THR A 86 0.58 19.00 0.73
N GLY A 87 1.41 20.00 1.04
CA GLY A 87 2.77 19.78 1.50
C GLY A 87 2.85 18.97 2.80
N VAL A 88 1.99 19.29 3.77
CA VAL A 88 1.90 18.54 5.05
C VAL A 88 1.40 17.12 4.81
N ARG A 89 0.33 16.93 4.02
CA ARG A 89 -0.20 15.60 3.68
C ARG A 89 0.84 14.74 2.98
N ASN A 90 1.52 15.28 1.97
CA ASN A 90 2.62 14.62 1.29
C ASN A 90 3.76 14.20 2.25
N HIS A 91 4.12 15.06 3.21
CA HIS A 91 5.10 14.71 4.23
C HIS A 91 4.65 13.56 5.14
N ILE A 92 3.39 13.58 5.58
CA ILE A 92 2.81 12.51 6.42
C ILE A 92 2.81 11.18 5.67
N PHE A 93 2.30 11.15 4.43
CA PHE A 93 2.32 9.94 3.60
C PHE A 93 3.73 9.37 3.47
N ARG A 94 4.72 10.22 3.15
CA ARG A 94 6.12 9.77 3.04
C ARG A 94 6.67 9.18 4.33
N ARG A 95 6.25 9.72 5.48
CA ARG A 95 6.67 9.24 6.81
C ARG A 95 6.04 7.91 7.18
N GLU A 96 4.77 7.71 6.84
CA GLU A 96 3.98 6.52 7.21
C GLU A 96 4.02 5.40 6.15
N LEU A 97 4.38 5.69 4.91
CA LEU A 97 4.40 4.70 3.83
C LEU A 97 5.22 3.43 4.14
N PRO A 98 6.38 3.48 4.83
CA PRO A 98 7.06 2.26 5.24
C PRO A 98 6.20 1.32 6.09
N LEU A 99 5.41 1.86 7.02
CA LEU A 99 4.48 1.06 7.84
C LEU A 99 3.38 0.44 6.98
N ALA A 100 2.85 1.19 6.01
CA ALA A 100 1.84 0.68 5.09
C ALA A 100 2.37 -0.47 4.21
N LEU A 101 3.61 -0.35 3.72
CA LEU A 101 4.27 -1.40 2.93
C LEU A 101 4.58 -2.63 3.78
N GLU A 102 5.02 -2.45 5.03
CA GLU A 102 5.15 -3.55 6.00
C GLU A 102 3.80 -4.27 6.23
N ALA A 103 2.71 -3.50 6.39
CA ALA A 103 1.37 -4.02 6.61
C ALA A 103 0.85 -4.82 5.42
N ILE A 104 1.00 -4.31 4.19
CA ILE A 104 0.65 -5.02 2.95
C ILE A 104 1.43 -6.33 2.86
N ARG A 105 2.76 -6.25 3.06
CA ARG A 105 3.64 -7.42 2.98
C ARG A 105 3.30 -8.49 4.00
N TYR A 106 3.11 -8.12 5.25
CA TYR A 106 2.81 -9.04 6.34
C TYR A 106 1.38 -9.58 6.25
N GLY A 107 0.43 -8.72 5.88
CA GLY A 107 -0.98 -9.08 5.70
C GLY A 107 -1.16 -10.14 4.61
N ASP A 108 -0.42 -10.01 3.52
CA ASP A 108 -0.43 -10.97 2.40
C ASP A 108 0.76 -11.96 2.44
N ARG A 109 1.31 -12.25 3.62
CA ARG A 109 2.53 -13.07 3.76
C ARG A 109 2.46 -14.45 3.10
N LYS A 110 1.29 -15.09 3.05
CA LYS A 110 1.11 -16.40 2.40
C LYS A 110 1.36 -16.28 0.89
N PHE A 111 0.95 -15.18 0.30
CA PHE A 111 1.15 -14.89 -1.11
C PHE A 111 2.63 -14.69 -1.44
N PHE A 112 3.34 -13.94 -0.60
CA PHE A 112 4.78 -13.76 -0.76
C PHE A 112 5.58 -15.04 -0.52
N ILE A 113 5.11 -15.94 0.35
CA ILE A 113 5.70 -17.27 0.54
C ILE A 113 5.50 -18.13 -0.72
N SER A 114 4.32 -18.09 -1.35
CA SER A 114 4.07 -18.85 -2.58
C SER A 114 4.74 -18.24 -3.82
N HIS A 115 4.97 -16.92 -3.81
CA HIS A 115 5.55 -16.16 -4.92
C HIS A 115 6.79 -15.36 -4.51
N PRO A 116 7.88 -16.01 -4.08
CA PRO A 116 9.04 -15.33 -3.49
C PRO A 116 9.74 -14.33 -4.43
N LYS A 117 9.58 -14.50 -5.76
CA LYS A 117 10.14 -13.57 -6.75
C LYS A 117 9.57 -12.15 -6.61
N LEU A 118 8.31 -12.03 -6.16
CA LEU A 118 7.64 -10.74 -5.97
C LEU A 118 8.24 -9.92 -4.85
N ASP A 119 9.01 -10.54 -3.96
CA ASP A 119 9.66 -9.81 -2.87
C ASP A 119 10.75 -8.84 -3.36
N ASN A 120 11.34 -9.16 -4.52
CA ASN A 120 12.38 -8.36 -5.16
C ASN A 120 11.82 -7.49 -6.29
N SER A 121 10.49 -7.47 -6.47
CA SER A 121 9.86 -6.61 -7.46
C SER A 121 9.96 -5.14 -7.05
N PRO A 122 10.25 -4.22 -8.00
CA PRO A 122 10.29 -2.80 -7.70
C PRO A 122 8.93 -2.28 -7.22
N ILE A 123 8.96 -1.47 -6.18
CA ILE A 123 7.81 -0.68 -5.73
C ILE A 123 7.92 0.71 -6.36
N ILE A 124 6.89 1.07 -7.11
CA ILE A 124 6.71 2.39 -7.71
C ILE A 124 5.58 3.08 -6.96
N VAL A 125 5.80 4.31 -6.51
CA VAL A 125 4.80 5.09 -5.77
C VAL A 125 4.43 6.31 -6.57
N HIS A 126 3.15 6.47 -6.86
CA HIS A 126 2.57 7.65 -7.48
C HIS A 126 1.87 8.49 -6.41
N PHE A 127 2.51 9.60 -6.05
CA PHE A 127 1.91 10.69 -5.29
C PHE A 127 1.03 11.50 -6.25
N ILE A 128 -0.29 11.30 -6.18
CA ILE A 128 -1.29 11.95 -7.04
C ILE A 128 -1.70 13.27 -6.37
N SER A 129 -1.55 14.37 -7.11
CA SER A 129 -1.98 15.69 -6.67
C SER A 129 -2.29 16.59 -7.87
N SER A 130 -3.26 17.48 -7.72
CA SER A 130 -3.58 18.56 -8.64
C SER A 130 -2.48 19.63 -8.73
N TYR A 131 -1.65 19.73 -7.68
CA TYR A 131 -0.49 20.63 -7.63
C TYR A 131 0.74 19.95 -8.25
N PRO A 132 1.30 20.48 -9.35
CA PRO A 132 2.39 19.81 -10.08
C PRO A 132 3.65 19.54 -9.25
N SER A 133 3.93 20.36 -8.22
CA SER A 133 5.09 20.17 -7.33
C SER A 133 5.02 18.89 -6.50
N PHE A 134 3.82 18.35 -6.27
CA PHE A 134 3.57 17.15 -5.48
C PHE A 134 3.11 15.94 -6.31
N ASN A 135 2.73 16.14 -7.58
CA ASN A 135 2.41 15.03 -8.49
C ASN A 135 3.70 14.35 -8.98
N ARG A 136 4.10 13.25 -8.33
CA ARG A 136 5.40 12.59 -8.56
C ARG A 136 5.28 11.08 -8.60
N ILE A 137 6.13 10.47 -9.40
CA ILE A 137 6.33 9.02 -9.44
C ILE A 137 7.74 8.73 -8.97
N GLU A 138 7.88 7.85 -7.97
CA GLU A 138 9.15 7.58 -7.30
C GLU A 138 9.38 6.08 -7.12
N LYS A 139 10.64 5.66 -7.02
CA LYS A 139 11.04 4.29 -6.66
C LYS A 139 11.21 4.19 -5.15
N TRP A 140 10.61 3.16 -4.55
CA TRP A 140 10.58 2.95 -3.10
C TRP A 140 11.15 1.59 -2.68
N GLY A 141 12.16 1.10 -3.42
CA GLY A 141 12.81 -0.19 -3.13
C GLY A 141 11.95 -1.38 -3.55
N THR A 142 11.95 -2.41 -2.73
CA THR A 142 11.24 -3.68 -2.95
C THR A 142 10.58 -4.14 -1.65
N PHE A 143 9.69 -5.13 -1.71
CA PHE A 143 9.06 -5.66 -0.50
C PHE A 143 10.07 -6.31 0.47
N SER A 144 11.22 -6.75 -0.01
CA SER A 144 12.28 -7.30 0.85
C SER A 144 12.78 -6.28 1.89
N ASP A 145 12.76 -4.99 1.54
CA ASP A 145 13.13 -3.86 2.41
C ASP A 145 12.14 -3.65 3.57
N TYR A 146 10.89 -4.12 3.41
CA TYR A 146 9.77 -3.96 4.34
C TYR A 146 9.37 -5.28 5.01
N SER A 147 10.30 -6.24 5.09
CA SER A 147 10.08 -7.49 5.80
C SER A 147 10.18 -7.28 7.32
N LEU A 148 9.23 -7.85 8.08
CA LEU A 148 9.36 -7.92 9.53
C LEU A 148 10.58 -8.78 9.89
N LYS A 149 11.66 -8.13 10.33
CA LYS A 149 12.82 -8.85 10.87
C LYS A 149 12.39 -9.62 12.10
N LYS A 150 12.59 -10.95 12.11
CA LYS A 150 12.41 -11.77 13.30
C LYS A 150 13.32 -11.20 14.41
N ARG A 151 12.75 -10.97 15.59
CA ARG A 151 13.50 -10.68 16.81
C ARG A 151 14.29 -11.92 17.23
#